data_AF-A0ABF7QD44-F1
#
_entry.id   AF-A0ABF7QD44-F1
#
_cell.length_a   1.000
_cell.length_b   1.000
_cell.length_c   1.000
_cell.angle_alpha   90.00
_cell.angle_beta   90.00
_cell.angle_gamma   90.00
#
_symmetry.space_group_name_H-M   'P 1'
#
loop_
_entity.id
_entity.type
_entity.pdbx_description
1 polymer ?
#
loop_
_entity_poly.entity_id
_entity_poly.type
_entity_poly.pdbx_seq_one_letter_code
_entity_poly.pdbx_strand_id
1 'polypeptide(L)'
;MPSPFARAIAAAAATHDRVMGELFTFAPMAYQTDRNAPLIPDSSRDVVQHVRCVFAEPAARAAAGPFRQPGVQPERAAHSSERPYVSLDLALLPWRPRIGDQAVQEDTGRRFKVHEVLPSTPGFVRVSLNGV
;
A
#
# COMPACT_ATOMS: atom_id res chain seq x y z
N MET A 1 15.67 -15.33 -19.79
CA MET A 1 15.37 -14.02 -20.40
C MET A 1 13.92 -13.65 -20.09
N PRO A 2 13.62 -12.43 -19.61
CA PRO A 2 12.24 -11.99 -19.46
C PRO A 2 11.56 -11.95 -20.83
N SER A 3 10.29 -12.37 -20.89
CA SER A 3 9.54 -12.36 -22.15
C SER A 3 9.38 -10.92 -22.67
N PRO A 4 9.27 -10.72 -23.99
CA PRO A 4 9.02 -9.40 -24.56
C PRO A 4 7.75 -8.75 -23.99
N PHE A 5 6.73 -9.57 -23.66
CA PHE A 5 5.52 -9.11 -22.97
C PHE A 5 5.80 -8.60 -21.56
N ALA A 6 6.63 -9.29 -20.77
CA ALA A 6 7.01 -8.84 -19.43
C ALA A 6 7.74 -7.49 -19.47
N ARG A 7 8.57 -7.25 -20.50
CA ARG A 7 9.24 -5.96 -20.70
C ARG A 7 8.26 -4.84 -21.04
N ALA A 8 7.31 -5.07 -21.93
CA ALA A 8 6.29 -4.09 -22.29
C ALA A 8 5.41 -3.73 -21.09
N ILE A 9 5.02 -4.73 -20.30
CA ILE A 9 4.22 -4.54 -19.09
C ILE A 9 4.98 -3.73 -18.03
N ALA A 10 6.27 -4.04 -17.79
CA ALA A 10 7.10 -3.27 -16.85
C ALA A 10 7.30 -1.82 -17.31
N ALA A 11 7.48 -1.58 -18.61
CA ALA A 11 7.60 -0.24 -19.17
C ALA A 11 6.31 0.58 -19.03
N ALA A 12 5.14 -0.06 -19.23
CA ALA A 12 3.85 0.58 -19.02
C ALA A 12 3.64 0.95 -17.54
N ALA A 13 3.98 0.04 -16.61
CA ALA A 13 3.90 0.29 -15.17
C ALA A 13 4.79 1.47 -14.74
N ALA A 14 6.07 1.48 -15.16
CA ALA A 14 7.00 2.57 -14.86
C ALA A 14 6.53 3.93 -15.42
N THR A 15 5.84 3.93 -16.56
CA THR A 15 5.26 5.16 -17.13
C THR A 15 4.08 5.65 -16.29
N HIS A 16 3.25 4.75 -15.80
CA HIS A 16 2.13 5.08 -14.91
C HIS A 16 2.64 5.64 -13.57
N ASP A 17 3.66 5.04 -12.97
CA ASP A 17 4.28 5.54 -11.74
C ASP A 17 4.87 6.95 -11.92
N ARG A 18 5.35 7.28 -13.12
CA ARG A 18 5.87 8.63 -13.40
C ARG A 18 4.78 9.69 -13.38
N VAL A 19 3.57 9.35 -13.82
CA VAL A 19 2.44 10.28 -14.01
C VAL A 19 1.53 10.34 -12.78
N MET A 20 1.28 9.20 -12.14
CA MET A 20 0.33 9.04 -11.03
C MET A 20 1.00 8.67 -9.71
N GLY A 21 2.33 8.55 -9.68
CA GLY A 21 3.06 8.14 -8.49
C GLY A 21 3.23 9.29 -7.51
N GLU A 22 2.97 8.98 -6.25
CA GLU A 22 3.19 9.84 -5.11
C GLU A 22 4.48 9.43 -4.39
N LEU A 23 5.05 10.34 -3.59
CA LEU A 23 6.28 10.08 -2.85
C LEU A 23 5.97 9.48 -1.48
N PHE A 24 6.62 8.37 -1.19
CA PHE A 24 6.55 7.67 0.09
C PHE A 24 7.93 7.45 0.69
N THR A 25 8.00 7.63 2.01
CA THR A 25 9.11 7.15 2.82
C THR A 25 8.73 5.82 3.46
N PHE A 26 9.55 4.79 3.23
CA PHE A 26 9.38 3.47 3.84
C PHE A 26 10.37 3.26 4.98
N ALA A 27 9.83 3.00 6.18
CA ALA A 27 10.60 2.77 7.39
C ALA A 27 10.40 1.31 7.89
N PRO A 28 11.45 0.49 7.86
CA PRO A 28 11.43 -0.88 8.37
C PRO A 28 11.11 -0.98 9.85
N MET A 29 10.25 -1.94 10.20
CA MET A 29 9.91 -2.22 11.59
C MET A 29 10.18 -3.69 11.94
N ALA A 30 10.64 -3.93 13.16
CA ALA A 30 10.92 -5.25 13.70
C ALA A 30 10.00 -5.58 14.88
N TYR A 31 9.69 -6.87 15.01
CA TYR A 31 9.09 -7.41 16.22
C TYR A 31 10.13 -7.46 17.33
N GLN A 32 9.69 -7.14 18.54
CA GLN A 32 10.47 -7.40 19.74
C GLN A 32 10.45 -8.90 20.08
N THR A 33 11.15 -9.29 21.14
CA THR A 33 11.10 -10.66 21.69
C THR A 33 9.67 -11.09 22.04
N ASP A 34 8.83 -10.16 22.51
CA ASP A 34 7.39 -10.35 22.63
C ASP A 34 6.67 -9.89 21.35
N ARG A 35 5.90 -10.79 20.73
CA ARG A 35 5.12 -10.52 19.51
C ARG A 35 3.94 -9.57 19.75
N ASN A 36 3.48 -9.44 21.00
CA ASN A 36 2.39 -8.53 21.36
C ASN A 36 2.89 -7.13 21.71
N ALA A 37 4.20 -6.95 21.90
CA ALA A 37 4.78 -5.64 22.16
C ALA A 37 4.73 -4.74 20.91
N PRO A 38 4.77 -3.41 21.09
CA PRO A 38 4.86 -2.47 19.98
C PRO A 38 6.04 -2.79 19.06
N LEU A 39 5.86 -2.62 17.75
CA LEU A 39 6.96 -2.75 16.81
C LEU A 39 8.00 -1.65 17.05
N ILE A 40 9.27 -1.99 16.88
CA ILE A 40 10.40 -1.07 16.99
C ILE A 40 11.04 -0.83 15.62
N PRO A 41 11.72 0.30 15.39
CA PRO A 41 12.50 0.50 14.17
C PRO A 41 13.52 -0.61 13.98
N ASP A 42 13.58 -1.18 12.77
CA ASP A 42 14.54 -2.23 12.44
C ASP A 42 15.84 -1.62 11.91
N SER A 43 16.90 -1.64 12.71
CA SER A 43 18.21 -1.10 12.33
C SER A 43 18.97 -1.95 11.31
N SER A 44 18.48 -3.15 10.96
CA SER A 44 19.10 -4.02 9.96
C SER A 44 18.67 -3.69 8.52
N ARG A 45 17.64 -2.85 8.35
CA ARG A 45 17.11 -2.43 7.05
C ARG A 45 17.08 -0.91 6.99
N ASP A 46 17.62 -0.35 5.92
CA ASP A 46 17.68 1.10 5.75
C ASP A 46 16.30 1.71 5.50
N VAL A 47 16.07 2.91 6.04
CA VAL A 47 14.92 3.74 5.69
C VAL A 47 15.13 4.28 4.27
N VAL A 48 14.15 4.09 3.40
CA VAL A 48 14.21 4.56 2.02
C VAL A 48 13.20 5.69 1.84
N GLN A 49 13.70 6.86 1.46
CA GLN A 49 12.90 8.07 1.24
C GLN A 49 12.64 8.29 -0.26
N HIS A 50 11.64 9.12 -0.57
CA HIS A 50 11.30 9.55 -1.93
C HIS A 50 10.99 8.39 -2.89
N VAL A 51 10.43 7.30 -2.37
CA VAL A 51 10.01 6.17 -3.20
C VAL A 51 8.74 6.57 -3.93
N ARG A 52 8.82 6.68 -5.25
CA ARG A 52 7.65 6.99 -6.08
C ARG A 52 6.83 5.73 -6.31
N CYS A 53 5.60 5.71 -5.83
CA CYS A 53 4.69 4.59 -6.01
C CYS A 53 3.25 5.09 -6.23
N VAL A 54 2.46 4.32 -6.98
CA VAL A 54 1.05 4.64 -7.22
C VAL A 54 0.27 4.34 -5.95
N PHE A 55 -0.36 5.36 -5.39
CA PHE A 55 -1.29 5.25 -4.28
C PHE A 55 -2.72 5.17 -4.79
N ALA A 56 -3.50 4.25 -4.23
CA ALA A 56 -4.91 4.10 -4.54
C ALA A 56 -5.70 4.00 -3.24
N GLU A 57 -6.62 4.96 -3.06
CA GLU A 57 -7.61 4.90 -2.00
C GLU A 57 -8.72 3.89 -2.35
N PRO A 58 -9.29 3.21 -1.36
CA PRO A 58 -10.41 2.31 -1.58
C PRO A 58 -11.60 3.08 -2.15
N ALA A 59 -12.32 2.46 -3.09
CA ALA A 59 -13.45 3.12 -3.72
C ALA A 59 -14.50 3.46 -2.64
N ALA A 60 -14.85 4.75 -2.57
CA ALA A 60 -15.76 5.31 -1.58
C ALA A 60 -17.22 4.88 -1.81
N ARG A 61 -17.53 3.57 -1.74
CA ARG A 61 -18.90 3.17 -1.34
C ARG A 61 -19.21 3.52 0.11
N ALA A 62 -18.24 4.00 0.87
CA ALA A 62 -18.43 4.58 2.20
C ALA A 62 -19.28 5.87 2.19
N ALA A 63 -19.42 6.56 1.06
CA ALA A 63 -20.27 7.75 0.91
C ALA A 63 -21.66 7.46 0.35
N ALA A 64 -21.98 6.19 0.04
CA ALA A 64 -23.36 5.80 -0.27
C ALA A 64 -24.17 5.84 1.03
N GLY A 65 -24.78 6.99 1.30
CA GLY A 65 -25.73 7.13 2.41
C GLY A 65 -26.83 6.07 2.33
N PRO A 66 -27.48 5.75 3.46
CA PRO A 66 -28.48 4.70 3.51
C PRO A 66 -29.60 4.99 2.51
N PHE A 67 -29.78 4.12 1.51
CA PHE A 67 -30.94 4.17 0.63
C PHE A 67 -32.16 3.75 1.45
N ARG A 68 -33.12 4.65 1.65
CA ARG A 68 -34.35 4.35 2.38
C ARG A 68 -35.44 4.00 1.38
N GLN A 69 -35.80 2.71 1.32
CA GLN A 69 -37.04 2.26 0.69
C GLN A 69 -38.11 2.06 1.79
N PRO A 70 -39.30 2.66 1.70
CA PRO A 70 -40.35 2.46 2.69
C PRO A 70 -40.74 0.97 2.76
N GLY A 71 -40.66 0.36 3.95
CA GLY A 71 -41.08 -1.04 4.19
C GLY A 71 -39.95 -2.08 4.21
N VAL A 72 -38.68 -1.69 4.00
CA VAL A 72 -37.52 -2.58 4.06
C VAL A 72 -36.60 -2.18 5.22
N GLN A 73 -36.03 -3.16 5.92
CA GLN A 73 -35.07 -2.93 6.99
C GLN A 73 -33.90 -2.06 6.47
N PRO A 74 -33.47 -1.03 7.22
CA PRO A 74 -32.36 -0.19 6.77
C PRO A 74 -31.14 -1.06 6.48
N GLU A 75 -30.64 -0.93 5.25
CA GLU A 75 -29.42 -1.61 4.81
C GLU A 75 -28.26 -1.17 5.72
N ARG A 76 -27.50 -2.13 6.24
CA ARG A 76 -26.29 -1.80 7.03
C ARG A 76 -25.31 -1.08 6.12
N ALA A 77 -24.58 -0.11 6.68
CA ALA A 77 -23.53 0.59 5.94
C ALA A 77 -22.64 -0.44 5.22
N ALA A 78 -22.47 -0.28 3.91
CA ALA A 78 -21.59 -1.13 3.15
C ALA A 78 -20.20 -1.05 3.76
N HIS A 79 -19.75 -2.13 4.40
CA HIS A 79 -18.37 -2.25 4.84
C HIS A 79 -17.52 -2.30 3.57
N SER A 80 -16.92 -1.17 3.19
CA SER A 80 -15.80 -1.20 2.27
C SER A 80 -14.66 -1.86 3.03
N SER A 81 -14.47 -3.16 2.80
CA SER A 81 -13.30 -3.92 3.27
C SER A 81 -12.03 -3.54 2.51
N GLU A 82 -12.17 -2.64 1.53
CA GLU A 82 -11.10 -2.22 0.67
C GLU A 82 -10.21 -1.25 1.45
N ARG A 83 -8.92 -1.58 1.51
CA ARG A 83 -7.90 -0.82 2.22
C ARG A 83 -7.10 -0.01 1.21
N PRO A 84 -6.57 1.16 1.59
CA PRO A 84 -5.65 1.86 0.72
C PRO A 84 -4.46 0.95 0.40
N TYR A 85 -3.91 1.10 -0.79
CA TYR A 85 -2.76 0.31 -1.20
C TYR A 85 -1.82 1.14 -2.04
N VAL A 86 -0.56 0.71 -2.07
CA VAL A 86 0.45 1.22 -3.00
C VAL A 86 0.91 0.12 -3.93
N SER A 87 1.08 0.45 -5.21
CA SER A 87 1.79 -0.41 -6.16
C SER A 87 3.26 0.01 -6.15
N LEU A 88 4.12 -0.88 -5.69
CA LEU A 88 5.53 -0.63 -5.42
C LEU A 88 6.41 -1.47 -6.35
N ASP A 89 7.35 -0.82 -7.03
CA ASP A 89 8.44 -1.50 -7.73
C ASP A 89 9.46 -2.01 -6.69
N LEU A 90 9.70 -3.33 -6.70
CA LEU A 90 10.68 -3.95 -5.81
C LEU A 90 12.11 -3.50 -6.09
N ALA A 91 12.42 -2.96 -7.27
CA ALA A 91 13.74 -2.43 -7.58
C ALA A 91 14.06 -1.12 -6.83
N LEU A 92 13.03 -0.41 -6.35
CA LEU A 92 13.20 0.85 -5.61
C LEU A 92 13.54 0.64 -4.12
N LEU A 93 13.39 -0.59 -3.61
CA LEU A 93 13.78 -0.93 -2.25
C LEU A 93 14.92 -1.96 -2.25
N PRO A 94 15.97 -1.79 -1.42
CA PRO A 94 17.05 -2.77 -1.29
C PRO A 94 16.60 -4.05 -0.56
N TRP A 95 15.41 -4.02 0.05
CA TRP A 95 14.81 -5.11 0.80
C TRP A 95 13.34 -5.29 0.41
N ARG A 96 12.79 -6.48 0.68
CA ARG A 96 11.37 -6.74 0.45
C ARG A 96 10.52 -6.20 1.61
N PRO A 97 9.44 -5.45 1.33
CA PRO A 97 8.55 -4.95 2.37
C PRO A 97 7.87 -6.09 3.12
N ARG A 98 7.63 -5.88 4.42
CA ARG A 98 7.04 -6.86 5.32
C ARG A 98 5.86 -6.27 6.06
N ILE A 99 5.00 -7.17 6.53
CA ILE A 99 3.89 -6.80 7.42
C ILE A 99 4.46 -6.11 8.65
N GLY A 100 3.90 -4.95 8.97
CA GLY A 100 4.31 -4.13 10.11
C GLY A 100 5.25 -2.98 9.78
N ASP A 101 5.91 -2.99 8.62
CA ASP A 101 6.72 -1.85 8.16
C ASP A 101 5.83 -0.58 8.06
N GLN A 102 6.45 0.58 8.21
CA GLN A 102 5.75 1.86 8.10
C GLN A 102 5.98 2.49 6.72
N ALA A 103 4.94 3.13 6.21
CA ALA A 103 4.98 3.93 4.99
C ALA A 103 4.40 5.30 5.30
N VAL A 104 5.10 6.37 4.94
CA VAL A 104 4.67 7.74 5.14
C VAL A 104 4.52 8.40 3.80
N GLN A 105 3.31 8.89 3.50
CA GLN A 105 3.04 9.70 2.32
C GLN A 105 3.67 11.08 2.55
N GLU A 106 4.63 11.48 1.72
CA GLU A 106 5.44 12.69 1.97
C GLU A 106 4.63 13.97 1.79
N ASP A 107 3.75 14.00 0.78
CA ASP A 107 2.96 15.19 0.46
C ASP A 107 1.93 15.55 1.55
N THR A 108 1.29 14.54 2.15
CA THR A 108 0.24 14.73 3.15
C THR A 108 0.72 14.51 4.60
N GLY A 109 1.90 13.91 4.77
CA GLY A 109 2.41 13.44 6.06
C GLY A 109 1.64 12.26 6.66
N ARG A 110 0.68 11.65 5.94
CA ARG A 110 -0.13 10.54 6.43
C ARG A 110 0.74 9.30 6.66
N ARG A 111 0.58 8.71 7.84
CA ARG A 111 1.31 7.51 8.24
C ARG A 111 0.43 6.29 8.04
N PHE A 112 1.05 5.28 7.44
CA PHE A 112 0.44 4.00 7.18
C PHE A 112 1.33 2.88 7.71
N LYS A 113 0.69 1.78 8.06
CA LYS A 113 1.34 0.52 8.40
C LYS A 113 1.04 -0.51 7.32
N VAL A 114 2.06 -1.22 6.88
CA VAL A 114 1.91 -2.32 5.95
C VAL A 114 1.12 -3.44 6.61
N HIS A 115 -0.04 -3.75 6.03
CA HIS A 115 -0.90 -4.83 6.49
C HIS A 115 -0.59 -6.14 5.77
N GLU A 116 -0.44 -6.08 4.46
CA GLU A 116 -0.25 -7.26 3.61
C GLU A 116 0.53 -6.88 2.35
N VAL A 117 1.32 -7.82 1.84
CA VAL A 117 2.07 -7.65 0.59
C VAL A 117 1.57 -8.70 -0.39
N LEU A 118 0.85 -8.24 -1.41
CA LEU A 118 0.24 -9.08 -2.44
C LEU A 118 1.11 -9.05 -3.71
N PRO A 119 1.26 -10.18 -4.42
CA PRO A 119 1.87 -10.18 -5.73
C PRO A 119 0.99 -9.37 -6.71
N SER A 120 1.65 -8.58 -7.55
CA SER A 120 0.99 -7.83 -8.62
C SER A 120 1.63 -8.26 -9.95
N THR A 121 2.03 -7.29 -10.76
CA THR A 121 2.78 -7.45 -12.00
C THR A 121 4.23 -7.90 -11.75
N PRO A 122 4.90 -8.60 -12.69
CA PRO A 122 6.31 -8.95 -12.52
C PRO A 122 7.20 -7.74 -12.18
N GLY A 123 7.95 -7.83 -11.07
CA GLY A 123 8.76 -6.74 -10.54
C GLY A 123 8.04 -5.84 -9.53
N PHE A 124 6.72 -5.90 -9.47
CA PHE A 124 5.89 -5.06 -8.62
C PHE A 124 5.18 -5.88 -7.53
N VAL A 125 4.93 -5.22 -6.40
CA VAL A 125 4.08 -5.73 -5.33
C VAL A 125 3.00 -4.72 -5.00
N ARG A 126 1.81 -5.22 -4.67
CA ARG A 126 0.73 -4.41 -4.12
C ARG A 126 0.80 -4.50 -2.61
N VAL A 127 1.11 -3.38 -1.96
CA VAL A 127 1.21 -3.30 -0.51
C VAL A 127 -0.09 -2.71 0.02
N SER A 128 -0.87 -3.51 0.74
CA SER A 128 -2.05 -3.04 1.44
C SER A 128 -1.65 -2.32 2.71
N LEU A 129 -2.26 -1.15 2.94
CA LEU A 129 -1.91 -0.21 3.99
C LEU A 129 -3.08 -0.04 4.97
N ASN A 130 -2.74 0.15 6.24
CA ASN A 130 -3.67 0.59 7.28
C ASN A 130 -3.25 1.97 7.79
N GLY A 131 -4.21 2.86 8.00
CA GLY A 131 -3.94 4.12 8.72
C GLY A 131 -3.47 3.83 10.16
N VAL A 132 -2.52 4.63 10.62
CA VAL A 132 -1.99 4.61 12.00
C VAL A 132 -2.53 5.80 12.77
#